data_AF-A0AB39Y177-F1
#
_entry.id   AF-A0AB39Y177-F1
#
_cell.length_a   1.000
_cell.length_b   1.000
_cell.length_c   1.000
_cell.angle_alpha   90.00
_cell.angle_beta   90.00
_cell.angle_gamma   90.00
#
_symmetry.space_group_name_H-M   'P 1'
#
loop_
_entity.id
_entity.type
_entity.pdbx_description
1 polymer ?
#
loop_
_entity_poly.entity_id
_entity_poly.type
_entity_poly.pdbx_seq_one_letter_code
_entity_poly.pdbx_strand_id
1 'polypeptide(L)'
;MSSTAHHPPTGTGGCDPGAIDELACVAAGIQRRAEVTQEHLPQLREFQEKFNSARTQYTTARLAAKTDLDEAAATLGKVREQIRCRVTHEQRHCLQQAVDKVFDDIRRCQGGWGCCVDDCGCEFDDTVGRDDTVATLSARIARYTADTLKAAACFTALDGELTALPERAAKIRTEAAQLLADVCDAVLGKDVVRLYARLLVLLRRITEAWRGFETVSEFVDCLCRALLCVLKGWQAIAVL
;
A
#
# COMPACT_ATOMS: atom_id res chain seq x y z
N MET A 1 13.77 -27.92 38.30
CA MET A 1 14.25 -29.29 38.58
C MET A 1 15.03 -29.73 37.37
N SER A 2 16.36 -29.79 37.51
CA SER A 2 17.31 -30.13 36.46
C SER A 2 17.13 -31.57 36.00
N SER A 3 17.10 -31.79 34.68
CA SER A 3 17.35 -33.12 34.10
C SER A 3 18.51 -32.99 33.12
N THR A 4 19.72 -33.07 33.65
CA THR A 4 20.95 -33.36 32.91
C THR A 4 20.95 -34.85 32.57
N ALA A 5 20.48 -35.21 31.39
CA ALA A 5 20.71 -36.55 30.84
C ALA A 5 22.15 -36.58 30.29
N HIS A 6 23.06 -37.19 31.04
CA HIS A 6 24.37 -37.59 30.55
C HIS A 6 24.18 -38.69 29.48
N HIS A 7 24.60 -38.42 28.25
CA HIS A 7 24.82 -39.48 27.27
C HIS A 7 26.04 -40.32 27.68
N PRO A 8 25.94 -41.66 27.74
CA PRO A 8 27.09 -42.52 28.00
C PRO A 8 28.01 -42.57 26.76
N PRO A 9 29.33 -42.77 26.95
CA PRO A 9 30.28 -42.71 25.86
C PRO A 9 30.16 -43.91 24.92
N THR A 10 30.32 -43.57 23.65
CA THR A 10 30.40 -44.38 22.43
C THR A 10 30.97 -45.79 22.59
N GLY A 11 30.10 -46.79 22.44
CA GLY A 11 30.50 -48.12 22.02
C GLY A 11 30.87 -48.10 20.53
N THR A 12 32.06 -48.60 20.22
CA THR A 12 32.57 -48.80 18.85
C THR A 12 31.72 -49.84 18.10
N GLY A 13 30.72 -49.37 17.35
CA GLY A 13 29.91 -50.16 16.44
C GLY A 13 29.00 -49.21 15.67
N GLY A 14 29.06 -49.22 14.32
CA GLY A 14 28.46 -48.21 13.44
C GLY A 14 26.93 -48.13 13.39
N CYS A 15 26.23 -48.49 14.46
CA CYS A 15 24.80 -48.23 14.63
C CYS A 15 24.63 -47.15 15.69
N ASP A 16 24.21 -45.96 15.27
CA ASP A 16 23.77 -44.87 16.13
C ASP A 16 22.23 -44.77 16.09
N PRO A 17 21.51 -45.33 17.09
CA PRO A 17 20.05 -45.22 17.16
C PRO A 17 19.56 -43.77 17.31
N GLY A 18 20.41 -42.84 17.78
CA GLY A 18 20.08 -41.42 17.91
C GLY A 18 19.80 -40.75 16.55
N ALA A 19 20.34 -41.31 15.46
CA ALA A 19 20.04 -40.87 14.10
C ALA A 19 18.53 -40.96 13.74
N ILE A 20 17.76 -41.83 14.41
CA ILE A 20 16.30 -41.92 14.22
C ILE A 20 15.60 -40.69 14.81
N ASP A 21 15.99 -40.27 16.01
CA ASP A 21 15.41 -39.11 16.69
C ASP A 21 15.78 -37.81 15.95
N GLU A 22 17.03 -37.72 15.46
CA GLU A 22 17.45 -36.62 14.59
C GLU A 22 16.63 -36.56 13.30
N LEU A 23 16.44 -37.70 12.62
CA LEU A 23 15.63 -37.78 11.41
C LEU A 23 14.15 -37.42 11.68
N ALA A 24 13.59 -37.86 12.82
CA ALA A 24 12.23 -37.51 13.21
C ALA A 24 12.08 -36.00 13.46
N CYS A 25 13.06 -35.36 14.10
CA CYS A 25 13.08 -33.91 14.29
C CYS A 25 13.14 -33.15 12.96
N VAL A 26 14.00 -33.59 12.03
CA VAL A 26 14.08 -33.00 10.68
C VAL A 26 12.76 -33.17 9.92
N ALA A 27 12.16 -34.36 9.97
CA ALA A 27 10.88 -34.64 9.32
C ALA A 27 9.75 -33.76 9.87
N ALA A 28 9.70 -33.55 11.19
CA ALA A 28 8.73 -32.65 11.83
C ALA A 28 8.90 -31.20 11.34
N GLY A 29 10.14 -30.72 11.19
CA GLY A 29 10.43 -29.41 10.62
C GLY A 29 9.96 -29.27 9.17
N ILE A 30 10.23 -30.28 8.31
CA ILE A 30 9.76 -30.31 6.92
C ILE A 30 8.23 -30.27 6.86
N GLN A 31 7.56 -31.06 7.70
CA GLN A 31 6.11 -31.07 7.77
C GLN A 31 5.57 -29.69 8.16
N ARG A 32 6.16 -29.04 9.18
CA ARG A 32 5.69 -27.72 9.62
C ARG A 32 5.87 -26.66 8.54
N ARG A 33 7.00 -26.68 7.83
CA ARG A 33 7.23 -25.80 6.67
C ARG A 33 6.18 -25.98 5.58
N ALA A 34 5.82 -27.24 5.29
CA ALA A 34 4.79 -27.55 4.32
C ALA A 34 3.40 -27.03 4.75
N GLU A 35 3.05 -27.18 6.04
CA GLU A 35 1.79 -26.66 6.59
C GLU A 35 1.68 -25.13 6.45
N VAL A 36 2.70 -24.38 6.87
CA VAL A 36 2.73 -22.90 6.73
C VAL A 36 2.63 -22.50 5.26
N THR A 37 3.35 -23.19 4.37
CA THR A 37 3.28 -22.90 2.94
C THR A 37 1.89 -23.16 2.39
N GLN A 38 1.25 -24.28 2.74
CA GLN A 38 -0.10 -24.62 2.29
C GLN A 38 -1.15 -23.63 2.81
N GLU A 39 -0.99 -23.13 4.04
CA GLU A 39 -1.87 -22.13 4.63
C GLU A 39 -1.92 -20.83 3.81
N HIS A 40 -0.77 -20.36 3.32
CA HIS A 40 -0.67 -19.07 2.62
C HIS A 40 -0.63 -19.16 1.09
N LEU A 41 -0.46 -20.36 0.52
CA LEU A 41 -0.44 -20.58 -0.92
C LEU A 41 -1.68 -20.01 -1.66
N PRO A 42 -2.92 -20.12 -1.14
CA PRO A 42 -4.09 -19.52 -1.79
C PRO A 42 -3.96 -18.00 -1.95
N GLN A 43 -3.54 -17.28 -0.90
CA GLN A 43 -3.33 -15.83 -0.96
C GLN A 43 -2.23 -15.46 -1.96
N LEU A 44 -1.12 -16.20 -1.97
CA LEU A 44 -0.02 -15.96 -2.90
C LEU A 44 -0.45 -16.15 -4.36
N ARG A 45 -1.30 -17.15 -4.65
CA ARG A 45 -1.87 -17.37 -5.99
C ARG A 45 -2.82 -16.26 -6.38
N GLU A 46 -3.70 -15.83 -5.47
CA GLU A 46 -4.60 -14.70 -5.73
C GLU A 46 -3.80 -13.44 -6.05
N PHE A 47 -2.77 -13.13 -5.27
CA PHE A 47 -1.93 -11.95 -5.52
C PHE A 47 -1.15 -12.07 -6.83
N GLN A 48 -0.68 -13.26 -7.18
CA GLN A 48 -0.04 -13.50 -8.47
C GLN A 48 -0.99 -13.22 -9.65
N GLU A 49 -2.23 -13.73 -9.59
CA GLU A 49 -3.25 -13.50 -10.61
C GLU A 49 -3.57 -12.01 -10.77
N LYS A 50 -3.75 -11.31 -9.65
CA LYS A 50 -3.97 -9.85 -9.62
C LYS A 50 -2.78 -9.10 -10.21
N PHE A 51 -1.56 -9.43 -9.79
CA PHE A 51 -0.33 -8.81 -10.30
C PHE A 51 -0.19 -8.96 -11.81
N ASN A 52 -0.45 -10.16 -12.34
CA ASN A 52 -0.32 -10.46 -13.77
C ASN A 52 -1.22 -9.58 -14.66
N SER A 53 -2.36 -9.13 -14.13
CA SER A 53 -3.31 -8.28 -14.85
C SER A 53 -3.23 -6.80 -14.46
N ALA A 54 -2.59 -6.47 -13.33
CA ALA A 54 -2.56 -5.13 -12.74
C ALA A 54 -2.02 -4.06 -13.70
N ARG A 55 -0.96 -4.35 -14.47
CA ARG A 55 -0.40 -3.37 -15.42
C ARG A 55 -1.43 -2.91 -16.44
N THR A 56 -2.14 -3.86 -17.04
CA THR A 56 -3.17 -3.57 -18.04
C THR A 56 -4.35 -2.86 -17.40
N GLN A 57 -4.85 -3.37 -16.26
CA GLN A 57 -5.99 -2.77 -15.57
C GLN A 57 -5.70 -1.35 -15.10
N TYR A 58 -4.53 -1.10 -14.50
CA TYR A 58 -4.13 0.23 -14.05
C TYR A 58 -3.91 1.18 -15.22
N THR A 59 -3.36 0.71 -16.34
CA THR A 59 -3.26 1.52 -17.56
C THR A 59 -4.64 1.98 -18.01
N THR A 60 -5.61 1.07 -18.13
CA THR A 60 -6.99 1.39 -18.48
C THR A 60 -7.62 2.36 -17.49
N ALA A 61 -7.46 2.11 -16.18
CA ALA A 61 -7.95 2.98 -15.12
C ALA A 61 -7.38 4.40 -15.22
N ARG A 62 -6.08 4.53 -15.48
CA ARG A 62 -5.43 5.83 -15.66
C ARG A 62 -5.91 6.56 -16.91
N LEU A 63 -6.13 5.86 -18.03
CA LEU A 63 -6.69 6.50 -19.23
C LEU A 63 -8.08 7.07 -18.95
N ALA A 64 -8.97 6.27 -18.35
CA ALA A 64 -10.32 6.70 -17.98
C ALA A 64 -10.28 7.90 -17.02
N ALA A 65 -9.49 7.80 -15.96
CA ALA A 65 -9.32 8.88 -14.99
C ALA A 65 -8.72 10.14 -15.62
N LYS A 66 -7.73 10.00 -16.52
CA LYS A 66 -7.11 11.14 -17.20
C LYS A 66 -8.12 11.93 -18.01
N THR A 67 -8.99 11.27 -18.76
CA THR A 67 -10.05 11.95 -19.53
C THR A 67 -10.94 12.80 -18.62
N ASP A 68 -11.42 12.23 -17.52
CA ASP A 68 -12.29 12.94 -16.58
C ASP A 68 -11.55 14.09 -15.85
N LEU A 69 -10.28 13.90 -15.48
CA LEU A 69 -9.46 14.91 -14.82
C LEU A 69 -9.10 16.07 -15.76
N ASP A 70 -8.80 15.78 -17.04
CA ASP A 70 -8.52 16.82 -18.05
C ASP A 70 -9.80 17.65 -18.32
N GLU A 71 -10.97 17.01 -18.40
CA GLU A 71 -12.27 17.68 -18.53
C GLU A 71 -12.60 18.54 -17.29
N ALA A 72 -12.35 18.01 -16.09
CA ALA A 72 -12.49 18.74 -14.85
C ALA A 72 -11.57 19.96 -14.82
N ALA A 73 -10.28 19.80 -15.17
CA ALA A 73 -9.32 20.89 -15.21
C ALA A 73 -9.72 22.01 -16.18
N ALA A 74 -10.19 21.65 -17.38
CA ALA A 74 -10.71 22.62 -18.35
C ALA A 74 -11.93 23.38 -17.81
N THR A 75 -12.85 22.67 -17.15
CA THR A 75 -14.04 23.25 -16.50
C THR A 75 -13.66 24.22 -15.38
N LEU A 76 -12.73 23.82 -14.51
CA LEU A 76 -12.23 24.66 -13.42
C LEU A 76 -11.43 25.87 -13.93
N GLY A 77 -10.78 25.75 -15.09
CA GLY A 77 -10.18 26.88 -15.79
C GLY A 77 -11.21 27.94 -16.15
N LYS A 78 -12.37 27.53 -16.69
CA LYS A 78 -13.49 28.46 -16.99
C LYS A 78 -14.04 29.10 -15.70
N VAL A 79 -14.26 28.29 -14.66
CA VAL A 79 -14.69 28.79 -13.34
C VAL A 79 -13.74 29.87 -12.83
N ARG A 80 -12.43 29.60 -12.84
CA ARG A 80 -11.40 30.54 -12.40
C ARG A 80 -11.53 31.88 -13.11
N GLU A 81 -11.66 31.88 -14.44
CA GLU A 81 -11.79 33.12 -15.21
C GLU A 81 -13.05 33.92 -14.85
N GLN A 82 -14.17 33.23 -14.58
CA GLN A 82 -15.43 33.89 -14.20
C GLN A 82 -15.40 34.54 -12.81
N ILE A 83 -14.66 33.97 -11.85
CA ILE A 83 -14.68 34.44 -10.45
C ILE A 83 -13.39 35.14 -9.99
N ARG A 84 -12.26 35.01 -10.69
CA ARG A 84 -10.96 35.53 -10.22
C ARG A 84 -10.98 37.03 -9.94
N CYS A 85 -11.69 37.81 -10.77
CA CYS A 85 -11.77 39.27 -10.65
C CYS A 85 -12.68 39.72 -9.49
N ARG A 86 -13.43 38.81 -8.90
CA ARG A 86 -14.37 39.08 -7.80
C ARG A 86 -13.79 38.74 -6.41
N VAL A 87 -12.54 38.27 -6.36
CA VAL A 87 -11.80 37.94 -5.14
C VAL A 87 -10.51 38.76 -5.12
N THR A 88 -10.16 39.36 -3.99
CA THR A 88 -8.94 40.18 -3.90
C THR A 88 -7.69 39.32 -3.99
N HIS A 89 -6.55 39.92 -4.36
CA HIS A 89 -5.28 39.20 -4.40
C HIS A 89 -4.91 38.58 -3.04
N GLU A 90 -5.08 39.35 -1.96
CA GLU A 90 -4.83 38.90 -0.59
C GLU A 90 -5.70 37.70 -0.21
N GLN A 91 -7.01 37.77 -0.48
CA GLN A 91 -7.92 36.65 -0.24
C GLN A 91 -7.50 35.39 -1.00
N ARG A 92 -7.12 35.51 -2.28
CA ARG A 92 -6.63 34.37 -3.07
C ARG A 92 -5.38 33.75 -2.46
N HIS A 93 -4.44 34.57 -2.01
CA HIS A 93 -3.20 34.11 -1.38
C HIS A 93 -3.47 33.38 -0.05
N CYS A 94 -4.27 33.98 0.84
CA CYS A 94 -4.62 33.37 2.11
C CYS A 94 -5.40 32.06 1.93
N LEU A 95 -6.33 32.00 0.98
CA LEU A 95 -7.06 30.76 0.66
C LEU A 95 -6.14 29.67 0.12
N GLN A 96 -5.18 30.00 -0.75
CA GLN A 96 -4.21 29.04 -1.25
C GLN A 96 -3.38 28.44 -0.11
N GLN A 97 -2.82 29.29 0.77
CA GLN A 97 -2.08 28.82 1.95
C GLN A 97 -2.91 27.95 2.87
N ALA A 98 -4.18 28.31 3.10
CA ALA A 98 -5.09 27.53 3.91
C ALA A 98 -5.35 26.14 3.30
N VAL A 99 -5.59 26.08 1.98
CA VAL A 99 -5.77 24.82 1.25
C VAL A 99 -4.50 23.98 1.34
N ASP A 100 -3.33 24.54 1.06
CA ASP A 100 -2.07 23.80 1.11
C ASP A 100 -1.82 23.19 2.50
N LYS A 101 -2.02 23.98 3.56
CA LYS A 101 -1.89 23.50 4.94
C LYS A 101 -2.87 22.37 5.25
N VAL A 102 -4.15 22.52 4.89
CA VAL A 102 -5.16 21.48 5.14
C VAL A 102 -4.81 20.19 4.40
N PHE A 103 -4.34 20.28 3.16
CA PHE A 103 -3.95 19.09 2.39
C PHE A 103 -2.64 18.46 2.87
N ASP A 104 -1.68 19.25 3.35
CA ASP A 104 -0.51 18.72 4.05
C ASP A 104 -0.90 17.94 5.31
N ASP A 105 -1.84 18.47 6.10
CA ASP A 105 -2.32 17.81 7.31
C ASP A 105 -3.16 16.56 6.98
N ILE A 106 -4.00 16.59 5.93
CA ILE A 106 -4.70 15.39 5.43
C ILE A 106 -3.69 14.31 5.02
N ARG A 107 -2.63 14.68 4.28
CA ARG A 107 -1.58 13.73 3.87
C ARG A 107 -0.87 13.10 5.06
N ARG A 108 -0.56 13.89 6.09
CA ARG A 108 0.04 13.38 7.35
C ARG A 108 -0.90 12.44 8.10
N CYS A 109 -2.19 12.76 8.16
CA CYS A 109 -3.17 11.98 8.90
C CYS A 109 -3.55 10.67 8.20
N GLN A 110 -3.69 10.68 6.87
CA GLN A 110 -4.06 9.48 6.12
C GLN A 110 -2.92 8.46 6.04
N GLY A 111 -1.66 8.94 5.99
CA GLY A 111 -0.52 8.09 5.67
C GLY A 111 -0.61 7.50 4.25
N GLY A 112 0.43 6.78 3.81
CA GLY A 112 0.36 5.99 2.57
C GLY A 112 0.28 6.80 1.27
N TRP A 113 1.16 7.80 1.11
CA TRP A 113 1.35 8.48 -0.17
C TRP A 113 2.42 7.78 -1.00
N GLY A 114 2.11 7.44 -2.25
CA GLY A 114 2.98 6.64 -3.10
C GLY A 114 3.06 5.19 -2.61
N CYS A 115 4.25 4.60 -2.66
CA CYS A 115 4.41 3.21 -2.29
C CYS A 115 4.32 3.00 -0.77
N CYS A 116 3.47 2.06 -0.33
CA CYS A 116 3.29 1.72 1.10
C CYS A 116 4.27 0.65 1.62
N VAL A 117 5.19 0.17 0.77
CA VAL A 117 6.25 -0.76 1.15
C VAL A 117 7.55 0.01 1.30
N ASP A 118 8.16 -0.07 2.48
CA ASP A 118 9.45 0.56 2.77
C ASP A 118 10.57 -0.15 1.98
N ASP A 119 11.53 0.61 1.42
CA ASP A 119 12.64 0.06 0.61
C ASP A 119 13.50 -0.98 1.35
N CYS A 120 13.51 -0.97 2.68
CA CYS A 120 14.32 -1.86 3.53
C CYS A 120 13.52 -2.98 4.22
N GLY A 121 12.18 -3.01 4.09
CA GLY A 121 11.31 -3.82 4.95
C GLY A 121 11.08 -5.27 4.54
N CYS A 122 11.75 -5.75 3.48
CA CYS A 122 11.45 -7.05 2.85
C CYS A 122 12.65 -7.99 2.77
N GLU A 123 13.70 -7.70 3.55
CA GLU A 123 14.85 -8.57 3.75
C GLU A 123 14.62 -9.35 5.05
N PHE A 124 14.20 -10.62 4.92
CA PHE A 124 13.92 -11.50 6.04
C PHE A 124 15.09 -12.48 6.20
N ASP A 125 15.77 -12.41 7.33
CA ASP A 125 16.80 -13.39 7.70
C ASP A 125 16.14 -14.66 8.27
N ASP A 126 16.25 -15.75 7.52
CA ASP A 126 15.73 -17.08 7.84
C ASP A 126 16.80 -18.01 8.43
N THR A 127 18.00 -17.50 8.72
CA THR A 127 19.06 -18.31 9.33
C THR A 127 18.80 -18.55 10.82
N VAL A 128 18.94 -19.80 11.24
CA VAL A 128 18.83 -20.22 12.65
C VAL A 128 20.23 -20.51 13.18
N GLY A 129 20.69 -19.68 14.11
CA GLY A 129 22.00 -19.78 14.74
C GLY A 129 22.03 -20.75 15.92
N ARG A 130 23.23 -21.12 16.38
CA ARG A 130 23.39 -21.96 17.59
C ARG A 130 22.94 -21.28 18.87
N ASP A 131 22.99 -19.95 18.90
CA ASP A 131 22.59 -19.13 20.05
C ASP A 131 21.10 -18.73 20.00
N ASP A 132 20.37 -19.14 18.94
CA ASP A 132 18.94 -18.90 18.87
C ASP A 132 18.19 -19.74 19.90
N THR A 133 17.34 -19.06 20.64
CA THR A 133 16.44 -19.69 21.60
C THR A 133 15.03 -19.71 21.03
N VAL A 134 14.18 -20.58 21.57
CA VAL A 134 12.74 -20.57 21.23
C VAL A 134 12.13 -19.18 21.39
N ALA A 135 12.56 -18.40 22.38
CA ALA A 135 12.08 -17.04 22.61
C ALA A 135 12.54 -16.04 21.53
N THR A 136 13.81 -16.11 21.09
CA THR A 136 14.33 -15.21 20.04
C THR A 136 13.70 -15.52 18.69
N LEU A 137 13.54 -16.81 18.36
CA LEU A 137 12.85 -17.28 17.16
C LEU A 137 11.38 -16.88 17.16
N SER A 138 10.67 -17.10 18.27
CA SER A 138 9.25 -16.72 18.38
C SER A 138 9.06 -15.20 18.21
N ALA A 139 9.94 -14.38 18.79
CA ALA A 139 9.89 -12.94 18.62
C ALA A 139 10.19 -12.52 17.17
N ARG A 140 11.10 -13.23 16.48
CA ARG A 140 11.42 -12.99 15.07
C ARG A 140 10.26 -13.36 14.15
N ILE A 141 9.64 -14.54 14.37
CA ILE A 141 8.42 -14.97 13.67
C ILE A 141 7.32 -13.91 13.84
N ALA A 142 7.03 -13.46 15.07
CA ALA A 142 5.99 -12.47 15.31
C ALA A 142 6.22 -11.14 14.56
N ARG A 143 7.48 -10.66 14.52
CA ARG A 143 7.83 -9.47 13.72
C ARG A 143 7.62 -9.71 12.23
N TYR A 144 8.16 -10.82 11.70
CA TYR A 144 8.05 -11.14 10.28
C TYR A 144 6.59 -11.33 9.87
N THR A 145 5.76 -11.94 10.71
CA THR A 145 4.31 -12.03 10.47
C THR A 145 3.68 -10.65 10.39
N ALA A 146 4.00 -9.73 11.31
CA ALA A 146 3.46 -8.37 11.28
C ALA A 146 3.87 -7.61 10.01
N ASP A 147 5.13 -7.71 9.60
CA ASP A 147 5.65 -7.06 8.38
C ASP A 147 5.04 -7.66 7.10
N THR A 148 4.91 -8.99 7.07
CA THR A 148 4.26 -9.73 5.97
C THR A 148 2.80 -9.32 5.82
N LEU A 149 2.06 -9.20 6.93
CA LEU A 149 0.67 -8.76 6.92
C LEU A 149 0.53 -7.28 6.53
N LYS A 150 1.46 -6.41 6.94
CA LYS A 150 1.51 -5.01 6.49
C LYS A 150 1.70 -4.94 4.96
N ALA A 151 2.60 -5.75 4.40
CA ALA A 151 2.80 -5.82 2.96
C ALA A 151 1.58 -6.40 2.22
N ALA A 152 0.91 -7.40 2.79
CA ALA A 152 -0.32 -7.95 2.22
C ALA A 152 -1.45 -6.90 2.19
N ALA A 153 -1.62 -6.13 3.27
CA ALA A 153 -2.56 -5.02 3.32
C ALA A 153 -2.23 -3.94 2.28
N CYS A 154 -0.95 -3.64 2.09
CA CYS A 154 -0.49 -2.74 1.03
C CYS A 154 -0.85 -3.26 -0.36
N PHE A 155 -0.61 -4.54 -0.65
CA PHE A 155 -1.00 -5.16 -1.93
C PHE A 155 -2.52 -5.03 -2.16
N THR A 156 -3.34 -5.37 -1.17
CA THR A 156 -4.81 -5.24 -1.27
C THR A 156 -5.26 -3.79 -1.48
N ALA A 157 -4.61 -2.82 -0.82
CA ALA A 157 -4.94 -1.40 -1.02
C ALA A 157 -4.59 -0.92 -2.44
N LEU A 158 -3.48 -1.38 -3.00
CA LEU A 158 -3.08 -1.09 -4.38
C LEU A 158 -4.01 -1.77 -5.39
N ASP A 159 -4.42 -3.01 -5.15
CA ASP A 159 -5.42 -3.71 -5.97
C ASP A 159 -6.76 -2.94 -5.99
N GLY A 160 -7.22 -2.44 -4.85
CA GLY A 160 -8.43 -1.60 -4.77
C GLY A 160 -8.31 -0.24 -5.49
N GLU A 161 -7.09 0.26 -5.68
CA GLU A 161 -6.83 1.52 -6.39
C GLU A 161 -7.23 1.44 -7.86
N LEU A 162 -7.22 0.24 -8.46
CA LEU A 162 -7.65 -0.02 -9.83
C LEU A 162 -9.10 0.41 -10.09
N THR A 163 -9.96 0.26 -9.07
CA THR A 163 -11.36 0.71 -9.11
C THR A 163 -11.51 2.13 -8.56
N ALA A 164 -10.81 2.47 -7.49
CA ALA A 164 -10.98 3.75 -6.81
C ALA A 164 -10.51 4.95 -7.64
N LEU A 165 -9.49 4.79 -8.50
CA LEU A 165 -8.96 5.89 -9.31
C LEU A 165 -10.00 6.45 -10.32
N PRO A 166 -10.62 5.62 -11.19
CA PRO A 166 -11.69 6.08 -12.07
C PRO A 166 -12.86 6.72 -11.31
N GLU A 167 -13.31 6.12 -10.21
CA GLU A 167 -14.42 6.64 -9.40
C GLU A 167 -14.10 8.02 -8.81
N ARG A 168 -12.89 8.21 -8.28
CA ARG A 168 -12.44 9.52 -7.78
C ARG A 168 -12.39 10.54 -8.89
N ALA A 169 -11.88 10.19 -10.08
CA ALA A 169 -11.80 11.09 -11.21
C ALA A 169 -13.18 11.52 -11.71
N ALA A 170 -14.10 10.57 -11.89
CA ALA A 170 -15.49 10.84 -12.26
C ALA A 170 -16.18 11.76 -11.25
N LYS A 171 -15.97 11.53 -9.94
CA LYS A 171 -16.48 12.39 -8.87
C LYS A 171 -15.93 13.80 -8.97
N ILE A 172 -14.62 13.97 -9.19
CA ILE A 172 -13.99 15.28 -9.37
C ILE A 172 -14.59 16.02 -10.58
N ARG A 173 -14.80 15.32 -11.70
CA ARG A 173 -15.47 15.89 -12.88
C ARG A 173 -16.87 16.38 -12.56
N THR A 174 -17.70 15.56 -11.93
CA THR A 174 -19.06 15.94 -11.54
C THR A 174 -19.06 17.15 -10.61
N GLU A 175 -18.17 17.19 -9.63
CA GLU A 175 -18.06 18.34 -8.72
C GLU A 175 -17.56 19.62 -9.43
N ALA A 176 -16.69 19.50 -10.42
CA ALA A 176 -16.25 20.63 -11.25
C ALA A 176 -17.40 21.19 -12.11
N ALA A 177 -18.20 20.32 -12.72
CA ALA A 177 -19.40 20.73 -13.47
C ALA A 177 -20.42 21.41 -12.56
N GLN A 178 -20.64 20.87 -11.34
CA GLN A 178 -21.51 21.49 -10.35
C GLN A 178 -21.00 22.88 -9.93
N LEU A 179 -19.68 23.03 -9.71
CA LEU A 179 -19.11 24.33 -9.37
C LEU A 179 -19.31 25.35 -10.51
N LEU A 180 -19.20 24.93 -11.78
CA LEU A 180 -19.49 25.80 -12.92
C LEU A 180 -20.96 26.25 -12.91
N ALA A 181 -21.90 25.34 -12.69
CA ALA A 181 -23.32 25.68 -12.58
C ALA A 181 -23.56 26.66 -11.41
N ASP A 182 -22.97 26.40 -10.23
CA ASP A 182 -23.12 27.24 -9.04
C ASP A 182 -22.65 28.70 -9.26
N VAL A 183 -21.62 28.89 -10.09
CA VAL A 183 -21.06 30.19 -10.47
C VAL A 183 -21.94 30.89 -11.51
N CYS A 184 -22.47 30.17 -12.49
CA CYS A 184 -23.41 30.70 -13.48
C CYS A 184 -24.74 31.11 -12.85
N ASP A 185 -25.24 30.33 -11.89
CA ASP A 185 -26.48 30.56 -11.16
C ASP A 185 -26.32 31.57 -10.01
N ALA A 186 -25.11 32.11 -9.79
CA ALA A 186 -24.88 33.09 -8.75
C ALA A 186 -25.58 34.41 -9.10
N VAL A 187 -26.84 34.54 -8.66
CA VAL A 187 -27.45 35.83 -8.33
C VAL A 187 -26.44 36.60 -7.50
N LEU A 188 -26.17 37.85 -7.90
CA LEU A 188 -25.27 38.80 -7.23
C LEU A 188 -25.41 38.69 -5.69
N GLY A 189 -24.46 38.02 -5.02
CA GLY A 189 -24.48 37.88 -3.56
C GLY A 189 -24.09 36.53 -2.93
N LYS A 190 -23.92 35.44 -3.70
CA LYS A 190 -23.29 34.23 -3.15
C LYS A 190 -21.86 34.53 -2.68
N ASP A 191 -21.44 33.87 -1.59
CA ASP A 191 -20.08 33.94 -1.02
C ASP A 191 -19.02 33.50 -2.05
N VAL A 192 -18.53 34.47 -2.83
CA VAL A 192 -17.53 34.26 -3.89
C VAL A 192 -16.24 33.69 -3.30
N VAL A 193 -15.90 34.04 -2.07
CA VAL A 193 -14.72 33.53 -1.36
C VAL A 193 -14.87 32.02 -1.15
N ARG A 194 -16.05 31.55 -0.74
CA ARG A 194 -16.35 30.11 -0.63
C ARG A 194 -16.30 29.38 -1.97
N LEU A 195 -16.81 29.98 -3.05
CA LEU A 195 -16.72 29.38 -4.39
C LEU A 195 -15.26 29.29 -4.87
N TYR A 196 -14.45 30.30 -4.57
CA TYR A 196 -13.01 30.28 -4.87
C TYR A 196 -12.27 29.22 -4.04
N ALA A 197 -12.61 29.07 -2.76
CA ALA A 197 -12.04 28.00 -1.93
C ALA A 197 -12.38 26.60 -2.51
N ARG A 198 -13.63 26.38 -2.95
CA ARG A 198 -14.03 25.13 -3.63
C ARG A 198 -13.23 24.87 -4.91
N LEU A 199 -12.99 25.92 -5.71
CA LEU A 199 -12.13 25.84 -6.90
C LEU A 199 -10.73 25.34 -6.52
N LEU A 200 -10.09 25.94 -5.51
CA LEU A 200 -8.74 25.55 -5.09
C LEU A 200 -8.68 24.11 -4.58
N VAL A 201 -9.68 23.70 -3.79
CA VAL A 201 -9.80 22.31 -3.31
C VAL A 201 -9.90 21.32 -4.48
N LEU A 202 -10.73 21.62 -5.50
CA LEU A 202 -10.88 20.73 -6.65
C LEU A 202 -9.61 20.67 -7.51
N LEU A 203 -8.93 21.80 -7.71
CA LEU A 203 -7.64 21.81 -8.41
C LEU A 203 -6.59 20.96 -7.69
N ARG A 204 -6.54 21.06 -6.35
CA ARG A 204 -5.65 20.23 -5.54
C ARG A 204 -5.99 18.74 -5.68
N ARG A 205 -7.28 18.40 -5.62
CA ARG A 205 -7.75 17.02 -5.80
C ARG A 205 -7.40 16.43 -7.17
N ILE A 206 -7.31 17.24 -8.23
CA ILE A 206 -6.84 16.77 -9.54
C ILE A 206 -5.38 16.35 -9.46
N THR A 207 -4.51 17.17 -8.87
CA THR A 207 -3.09 16.84 -8.71
C THR A 207 -2.90 15.61 -7.82
N GLU A 208 -3.70 15.50 -6.76
CA GLU A 208 -3.60 14.42 -5.79
C GLU A 208 -4.35 13.14 -6.21
N ALA A 209 -5.09 13.17 -7.32
CA ALA A 209 -5.89 12.04 -7.78
C ALA A 209 -5.05 10.77 -8.02
N TRP A 210 -3.75 10.90 -8.28
CA TRP A 210 -2.85 9.79 -8.58
C TRP A 210 -2.18 9.16 -7.35
N ARG A 211 -2.46 9.69 -6.13
CA ARG A 211 -1.93 9.19 -4.85
C ARG A 211 -0.40 8.99 -4.80
N GLY A 212 0.34 9.82 -5.55
CA GLY A 212 1.80 9.77 -5.59
C GLY A 212 2.41 8.82 -6.62
N PHE A 213 1.61 8.19 -7.47
CA PHE A 213 2.11 7.42 -8.63
C PHE A 213 2.04 8.26 -9.90
N GLU A 214 3.17 8.80 -10.34
CA GLU A 214 3.26 9.60 -11.57
C GLU A 214 3.07 8.71 -12.81
N THR A 215 3.55 7.47 -12.73
CA THR A 215 3.55 6.53 -13.86
C THR A 215 2.87 5.19 -13.52
N VAL A 216 2.49 4.45 -14.58
CA VAL A 216 2.03 3.05 -14.44
C VAL A 216 3.15 2.18 -13.85
N SER A 217 4.40 2.44 -14.23
CA SER A 217 5.55 1.67 -13.77
C SER A 217 5.75 1.79 -12.26
N GLU A 218 5.71 3.00 -11.69
CA GLU A 218 5.85 3.19 -10.23
C GLU A 218 4.79 2.43 -9.43
N PHE A 219 3.53 2.40 -9.93
CA PHE A 219 2.46 1.64 -9.30
C PHE A 219 2.74 0.13 -9.36
N VAL A 220 3.09 -0.38 -10.54
CA VAL A 220 3.39 -1.81 -10.73
C VAL A 220 4.63 -2.23 -9.93
N ASP A 221 5.64 -1.38 -9.84
CA ASP A 221 6.84 -1.62 -9.05
C ASP A 221 6.50 -1.72 -7.56
N CYS A 222 5.63 -0.83 -7.05
CA CYS A 222 5.17 -0.92 -5.68
C CYS A 222 4.37 -2.20 -5.41
N LEU A 223 3.47 -2.56 -6.33
CA LEU A 223 2.67 -3.79 -6.24
C LEU A 223 3.58 -5.04 -6.26
N CYS A 224 4.61 -5.03 -7.09
CA CYS A 224 5.63 -6.08 -7.15
C CYS A 224 6.40 -6.19 -5.82
N ARG A 225 6.85 -5.06 -5.26
CA ARG A 225 7.52 -5.03 -3.96
C ARG A 225 6.65 -5.60 -2.86
N ALA A 226 5.37 -5.24 -2.81
CA ALA A 226 4.42 -5.78 -1.83
C ALA A 226 4.28 -7.30 -1.98
N LEU A 227 4.10 -7.81 -3.20
CA LEU A 227 4.03 -9.24 -3.48
C LEU A 227 5.31 -9.98 -3.05
N LEU A 228 6.47 -9.46 -3.42
CA LEU A 228 7.76 -10.06 -3.06
C LEU A 228 7.99 -10.07 -1.55
N CYS A 229 7.59 -9.00 -0.85
CA CYS A 229 7.64 -8.94 0.60
C CYS A 229 6.81 -10.03 1.25
N VAL A 230 5.57 -10.21 0.76
CA VAL A 230 4.65 -11.25 1.27
C VAL A 230 5.23 -12.65 1.03
N LEU A 231 5.74 -12.89 -0.17
CA LEU A 231 6.36 -14.18 -0.54
C LEU A 231 7.59 -14.49 0.33
N LYS A 232 8.54 -13.56 0.43
CA LYS A 232 9.76 -13.74 1.22
C LYS A 232 9.46 -13.87 2.71
N GLY A 233 8.49 -13.10 3.21
CA GLY A 233 8.08 -13.14 4.61
C GLY A 233 7.52 -14.50 5.01
N TRP A 234 6.56 -15.03 4.26
CA TRP A 234 6.03 -16.38 4.51
C TRP A 234 7.08 -17.47 4.31
N GLN A 235 7.99 -17.31 3.34
CA GLN A 235 9.11 -18.24 3.17
C GLN A 235 10.00 -18.29 4.42
N ALA A 236 10.38 -17.13 4.97
CA ALA A 236 11.21 -17.06 6.16
C ALA A 236 10.48 -17.61 7.39
N ILE A 237 9.21 -17.24 7.58
CA ILE A 237 8.39 -17.75 8.69
C ILE A 237 8.25 -19.28 8.64
N ALA A 238 8.19 -19.87 7.45
CA ALA A 238 8.09 -21.32 7.31
C ALA A 238 9.41 -22.06 7.64
N VAL A 239 10.54 -21.35 7.64
CA VAL A 239 11.88 -21.89 7.98
C VAL A 239 12.17 -21.76 9.49
N LEU A 240 11.76 -20.66 10.12
CA LEU A 240 11.96 -20.35 11.54
C LEU A 240 11.07 -21.20 12.47
#